data_AF-A0A9D9T4B8-F1
#
_entry.id   AF-A0A9D9T4B8-F1
#
_cell.length_a   1.000
_cell.length_b   1.000
_cell.length_c   1.000
_cell.angle_alpha   90.00
_cell.angle_beta   90.00
_cell.angle_gamma   90.00
#
_symmetry.space_group_name_H-M   'P 1'
#
loop_
_entity.id
_entity.type
_entity.pdbx_description
1 polymer ?
#
loop_
_entity_poly.entity_id
_entity_poly.type
_entity_poly.pdbx_seq_one_letter_code
_entity_poly.pdbx_strand_id
1 'polypeptide(L)'
;MEITYSIFLLVIGFVTVLFQHNQFVQRISAAIGAIGVSCLLLSGFAADTSLPLIHLSLIALVLSAFIFSFFQSKWVKYGGLVATMFALLPIGANVNYFDFEISWSINTALLPFLGALIPFLSKLKAHYAEKWFAGNGTQFEIAVQLLYTGLLIFAATFSTGYFGVFLVGIGWLASGLVFKDSRTLNGGLVFISLAWVFYLVKSTELAPDALLRGNLFLGMFAGASMIPWMQSYTSKSTRVLLSVLLPMLVLVGLVCLGIFNQNFGGIPVIVGALIGSSIVLLVTNSSVFSFVGLPFMLIGLSQPFVQLLTPEKLVSKSMLTIEPTNEIPKESYFSSAKAIPLSAENAGKWKSKLANSKVTFELGPDGNKTEGAFTDYEVTLAIDEKGKPTNLAVALKLTSLTTFNDLRDESVLGADYIDAEKNKSASYSSTNIQAEGDHFIVTGNLSFLGITESIPLTIKFLAATKKGGKDYLVFIGESTVDRTAHGMKSDAKIGDNVKVSFEIALEKQ
;
A
#
# COMPACT_ATOMS: atom_id res chain seq x y z
N MET A 1 7.27 -29.00 -7.63
CA MET A 1 5.99 -29.17 -6.88
C MET A 1 4.92 -28.23 -7.44
N GLU A 2 5.22 -26.95 -7.66
CA GLU A 2 4.30 -25.97 -8.25
C GLU A 2 3.73 -26.38 -9.62
N ILE A 3 4.57 -26.86 -10.54
CA ILE A 3 4.12 -27.34 -11.88
C ILE A 3 3.05 -28.43 -11.75
N THR A 4 3.22 -29.35 -10.80
CA THR A 4 2.27 -30.46 -10.56
C THR A 4 0.92 -29.94 -10.05
N TYR A 5 0.92 -29.00 -9.09
CA TYR A 5 -0.31 -28.38 -8.60
C TYR A 5 -1.00 -27.54 -9.67
N SER A 6 -0.25 -26.82 -10.51
CA SER A 6 -0.80 -26.03 -11.61
C SER A 6 -1.48 -26.89 -12.67
N ILE A 7 -0.87 -28.02 -13.07
CA ILE A 7 -1.49 -28.98 -13.99
C ILE A 7 -2.77 -29.57 -13.37
N PHE A 8 -2.73 -29.90 -12.08
CA PHE A 8 -3.90 -30.42 -11.37
C PHE A 8 -5.06 -29.40 -11.33
N LEU A 9 -4.79 -28.13 -11.01
CA LEU A 9 -5.77 -27.05 -11.04
C LEU A 9 -6.34 -26.81 -12.44
N LEU A 10 -5.52 -26.94 -13.49
CA LEU A 10 -5.98 -26.82 -14.88
C LEU A 10 -7.00 -27.93 -15.21
N VAL A 11 -6.70 -29.18 -14.85
CA VAL A 11 -7.61 -30.30 -15.04
C VAL A 11 -8.92 -30.08 -14.27
N ILE A 12 -8.86 -29.63 -13.02
CA ILE A 12 -10.05 -29.32 -12.21
C ILE A 12 -10.87 -28.19 -12.83
N GLY A 13 -10.21 -27.14 -13.33
CA GLY A 13 -10.86 -26.04 -14.04
C GLY A 13 -11.64 -26.55 -15.25
N PHE A 14 -11.02 -27.42 -16.06
CA PHE A 14 -11.66 -28.03 -17.21
C PHE A 14 -12.88 -28.89 -16.83
N VAL A 15 -12.75 -29.73 -15.79
CA VAL A 15 -13.87 -30.50 -15.24
C VAL A 15 -15.00 -29.60 -14.76
N THR A 16 -14.68 -28.49 -14.09
CA THR A 16 -15.70 -27.54 -13.60
C THR A 16 -16.51 -26.94 -14.74
N VAL A 17 -15.85 -26.56 -15.84
CA VAL A 17 -16.50 -25.99 -17.03
C VAL A 17 -17.36 -27.05 -17.74
N LEU A 18 -16.83 -28.26 -17.95
CA LEU A 18 -17.57 -29.34 -18.60
C LEU A 18 -18.85 -29.72 -17.85
N PHE A 19 -18.80 -29.70 -16.51
CA PHE A 19 -19.91 -30.08 -15.65
C PHE A 19 -20.60 -28.88 -14.99
N GLN A 20 -20.63 -27.72 -15.66
CA GLN A 20 -21.24 -26.49 -15.13
C GLN A 20 -22.74 -26.57 -14.79
N HIS A 21 -23.45 -27.60 -15.26
CA HIS A 21 -24.86 -27.82 -14.89
C HIS A 21 -25.02 -28.74 -13.67
N ASN A 22 -23.95 -29.42 -13.23
CA ASN A 22 -23.98 -30.33 -12.09
C ASN A 22 -23.49 -29.64 -10.81
N GLN A 23 -24.44 -29.22 -9.98
CA GLN A 23 -24.25 -28.59 -8.67
C GLN A 23 -23.35 -29.38 -7.70
N PHE A 24 -23.30 -30.71 -7.82
CA PHE A 24 -22.43 -31.53 -6.99
C PHE A 24 -20.97 -31.46 -7.46
N VAL A 25 -20.75 -31.60 -8.77
CA VAL A 25 -19.41 -31.51 -9.37
C VAL A 25 -18.82 -30.11 -9.17
N GLN A 26 -19.61 -29.06 -9.35
CA GLN A 26 -19.17 -27.68 -9.08
C GLN A 26 -18.66 -27.47 -7.66
N ARG A 27 -19.34 -28.03 -6.65
CA ARG A 27 -18.93 -27.89 -5.25
C ARG A 27 -17.66 -28.67 -4.95
N ILE A 28 -17.53 -29.88 -5.49
CA ILE A 28 -16.30 -30.67 -5.36
C ILE A 28 -15.13 -29.95 -6.02
N SER A 29 -15.31 -29.51 -7.26
CA SER A 29 -14.24 -28.88 -8.02
C SER A 29 -13.82 -27.55 -7.40
N ALA A 30 -14.75 -26.77 -6.87
CA ALA A 30 -14.44 -25.55 -6.13
C ALA A 30 -13.69 -25.81 -4.82
N ALA A 31 -14.07 -26.85 -4.06
CA ALA A 31 -13.37 -27.23 -2.84
C ALA A 31 -11.94 -27.70 -3.13
N ILE A 32 -11.76 -28.59 -4.11
CA ILE A 32 -10.43 -29.08 -4.51
C ILE A 32 -9.60 -27.94 -5.10
N GLY A 33 -10.21 -27.08 -5.92
CA GLY A 33 -9.56 -25.90 -6.51
C GLY A 33 -9.05 -24.93 -5.44
N ALA A 34 -9.87 -24.65 -4.42
CA ALA A 34 -9.48 -23.80 -3.30
C ALA A 34 -8.28 -24.38 -2.51
N ILE A 35 -8.29 -25.70 -2.26
CA ILE A 35 -7.18 -26.41 -1.62
C ILE A 35 -5.92 -26.36 -2.51
N GLY A 36 -6.05 -26.57 -3.82
CA GLY A 36 -4.91 -26.49 -4.73
C GLY A 36 -4.28 -25.09 -4.77
N VAL A 37 -5.11 -24.03 -4.75
CA VAL A 37 -4.61 -22.65 -4.67
C VAL A 37 -4.00 -22.35 -3.30
N SER A 38 -4.55 -22.86 -2.19
CA SER A 38 -3.89 -22.70 -0.88
C SER A 38 -2.50 -23.33 -0.87
N CYS A 39 -2.33 -24.50 -1.49
CA CYS A 39 -1.01 -25.15 -1.62
C CYS A 39 -0.03 -24.29 -2.40
N LEU A 40 -0.50 -23.66 -3.49
CA LEU A 40 0.36 -22.81 -4.32
C LEU A 40 0.73 -21.51 -3.61
N LEU A 41 -0.19 -20.87 -2.89
CA LEU A 41 0.11 -19.62 -2.17
C LEU A 41 1.14 -19.80 -1.05
N LEU A 42 1.39 -21.03 -0.58
CA LEU A 42 2.43 -21.29 0.42
C LEU A 42 3.83 -20.86 -0.03
N SER A 43 4.12 -20.86 -1.33
CA SER A 43 5.43 -20.42 -1.85
C SER A 43 5.72 -18.95 -1.57
N GLY A 44 4.70 -18.13 -1.29
CA GLY A 44 4.86 -16.74 -0.88
C GLY A 44 5.29 -16.56 0.59
N PHE A 45 5.24 -17.61 1.41
CA PHE A 45 5.66 -17.54 2.81
C PHE A 45 7.16 -17.79 2.97
N ALA A 46 7.78 -17.05 3.89
CA ALA A 46 9.12 -17.37 4.38
C ALA A 46 9.10 -18.71 5.13
N ALA A 47 10.25 -19.39 5.14
CA ALA A 47 10.40 -20.66 5.85
C ALA A 47 10.15 -20.47 7.36
N ASP A 48 9.11 -21.11 7.87
CA ASP A 48 8.73 -21.09 9.28
C ASP A 48 8.16 -22.44 9.74
N THR A 49 8.36 -22.76 11.03
CA THR A 49 7.91 -24.04 11.62
C THR A 49 6.38 -24.17 11.73
N SER A 50 5.66 -23.06 11.73
CA SER A 50 4.19 -23.03 11.82
C SER A 50 3.48 -23.20 10.48
N LEU A 51 4.21 -23.13 9.34
CA LEU A 51 3.64 -23.19 8.01
C LEU A 51 2.82 -24.47 7.70
N PRO A 52 3.24 -25.67 8.13
CA PRO A 52 2.43 -26.89 7.98
C PRO A 52 1.09 -26.82 8.72
N LEU A 53 1.08 -26.19 9.90
CA LEU A 53 -0.13 -26.04 10.72
C LEU A 53 -1.10 -25.03 10.08
N ILE A 54 -0.57 -23.91 9.57
CA ILE A 54 -1.33 -22.94 8.76
C ILE A 54 -2.00 -23.66 7.59
N HIS A 55 -1.24 -24.45 6.84
CA HIS A 55 -1.76 -25.15 5.67
C HIS A 55 -2.89 -26.14 6.04
N LEU A 56 -2.67 -26.94 7.09
CA LEU A 56 -3.67 -27.89 7.57
C LEU A 56 -4.97 -27.19 7.99
N SER A 57 -4.87 -26.00 8.60
CA SER A 57 -6.04 -25.21 9.01
C SER A 57 -6.89 -24.75 7.82
N LEU A 58 -6.25 -24.27 6.74
CA LEU A 58 -6.94 -23.80 5.53
C LEU A 58 -7.65 -24.96 4.83
N ILE A 59 -7.01 -26.13 4.76
CA ILE A 59 -7.62 -27.35 4.24
C ILE A 59 -8.81 -27.78 5.11
N ALA A 60 -8.63 -27.80 6.43
CA ALA A 60 -9.68 -28.19 7.38
C ALA A 60 -10.90 -27.27 7.28
N LEU A 61 -10.69 -25.97 7.04
CA LEU A 61 -11.77 -25.01 6.82
C LEU A 61 -12.60 -25.40 5.59
N VAL A 62 -11.97 -25.62 4.43
CA VAL A 62 -12.69 -25.98 3.19
C VAL A 62 -13.37 -27.35 3.32
N LEU A 63 -12.68 -28.35 3.87
CA LEU A 63 -13.23 -29.69 4.05
C LEU A 63 -14.41 -29.72 5.02
N SER A 64 -14.32 -29.02 6.16
CA SER A 64 -15.42 -28.96 7.12
C SER A 64 -16.64 -28.26 6.50
N ALA A 65 -16.47 -27.16 5.75
CA ALA A 65 -17.56 -26.53 5.01
C ALA A 65 -18.24 -27.50 4.02
N PHE A 66 -17.42 -28.29 3.31
CA PHE A 66 -17.93 -29.30 2.38
C PHE A 66 -18.69 -30.42 3.11
N ILE A 67 -18.18 -30.91 4.25
CA ILE A 67 -18.86 -31.92 5.08
C ILE A 67 -20.20 -31.40 5.60
N PHE A 68 -20.23 -30.17 6.14
CA PHE A 68 -21.46 -29.56 6.62
C PHE A 68 -22.51 -29.34 5.52
N SER A 69 -22.09 -29.30 4.26
CA SER A 69 -23.01 -29.25 3.12
C SER A 69 -23.90 -30.50 2.99
N PHE A 70 -23.51 -31.67 3.52
CA PHE A 70 -24.33 -32.88 3.44
C PHE A 70 -25.54 -32.85 4.39
N PHE A 71 -25.49 -32.05 5.45
CA PHE A 71 -26.59 -31.95 6.40
C PHE A 71 -27.76 -31.14 5.83
N GLN A 72 -28.99 -31.58 6.13
CA GLN A 72 -30.21 -30.94 5.63
C GLN A 72 -30.73 -29.83 6.57
N SER A 73 -30.53 -29.99 7.88
CA SER A 73 -31.03 -29.05 8.88
C SER A 73 -30.37 -27.67 8.75
N LYS A 74 -31.20 -26.62 8.69
CA LYS A 74 -30.73 -25.23 8.61
C LYS A 74 -29.86 -24.86 9.82
N TRP A 75 -30.26 -25.27 11.03
CA TRP A 75 -29.51 -25.02 12.26
C TRP A 75 -28.13 -25.70 12.25
N VAL A 76 -28.05 -26.92 11.70
CA VAL A 76 -26.78 -27.63 11.55
C VAL A 76 -25.89 -26.94 10.52
N LYS A 77 -26.44 -26.35 9.45
CA LYS A 77 -25.67 -25.57 8.49
C LYS A 77 -25.12 -24.27 9.09
N TYR A 78 -25.95 -23.51 9.81
CA TYR A 78 -25.47 -22.28 10.48
C TYR A 78 -24.45 -22.59 11.56
N GLY A 79 -24.72 -23.57 12.43
CA GLY A 79 -23.77 -24.02 13.45
C GLY A 79 -22.49 -24.60 12.83
N GLY A 80 -22.63 -25.34 11.73
CA GLY A 80 -21.53 -25.91 10.97
C GLY A 80 -20.64 -24.85 10.32
N LEU A 81 -21.22 -23.81 9.73
CA LEU A 81 -20.45 -22.68 9.21
C LEU A 81 -19.64 -21.99 10.32
N VAL A 82 -20.27 -21.73 11.47
CA VAL A 82 -19.57 -21.14 12.62
C VAL A 82 -18.46 -22.06 13.11
N ALA A 83 -18.73 -23.36 13.27
CA ALA A 83 -17.73 -24.36 13.67
C ALA A 83 -16.55 -24.45 12.69
N THR A 84 -16.82 -24.38 11.38
CA THR A 84 -15.80 -24.34 10.33
C THR A 84 -14.90 -23.11 10.46
N MET A 85 -15.43 -21.96 10.90
CA MET A 85 -14.62 -20.76 11.14
C MET A 85 -13.74 -20.87 12.39
N PHE A 86 -14.06 -21.80 13.30
CA PHE A 86 -13.21 -22.18 14.44
C PHE A 86 -12.25 -23.33 14.12
N ALA A 87 -12.13 -23.76 12.86
CA ALA A 87 -11.11 -24.73 12.42
C ALA A 87 -9.71 -24.10 12.51
N LEU A 88 -9.23 -23.99 13.75
CA LEU A 88 -7.89 -23.63 14.25
C LEU A 88 -6.95 -23.01 13.23
N LEU A 89 -7.09 -21.71 13.04
CA LEU A 89 -5.98 -20.88 12.58
C LEU A 89 -4.93 -20.87 13.71
N PRO A 90 -3.64 -21.03 13.42
CA PRO A 90 -2.60 -21.23 14.45
C PRO A 90 -2.37 -19.95 15.26
N ILE A 91 -3.24 -19.68 16.24
CA ILE A 91 -3.21 -18.47 17.06
C ILE A 91 -1.85 -18.40 17.76
N GLY A 92 -1.13 -17.29 17.55
CA GLY A 92 0.20 -17.04 18.12
C GLY A 92 1.36 -17.31 17.16
N ALA A 93 1.13 -17.85 15.96
CA ALA A 93 2.16 -17.92 14.93
C ALA A 93 2.40 -16.54 14.31
N ASN A 94 3.66 -16.17 14.08
CA ASN A 94 4.04 -15.01 13.29
C ASN A 94 4.83 -15.50 12.09
N VAL A 95 4.35 -15.22 10.88
CA VAL A 95 4.98 -15.66 9.64
C VAL A 95 5.05 -14.51 8.66
N ASN A 96 6.07 -14.51 7.81
CA ASN A 96 6.20 -13.51 6.77
C ASN A 96 5.66 -14.05 5.46
N TYR A 97 4.83 -13.26 4.79
CA TYR A 97 4.32 -13.49 3.45
C TYR A 97 4.79 -12.36 2.54
N PHE A 98 5.78 -12.64 1.68
CA PHE A 98 6.61 -11.62 1.04
C PHE A 98 7.11 -10.58 2.06
N ASP A 99 6.87 -9.30 1.80
CA ASP A 99 7.30 -8.18 2.66
C ASP A 99 6.32 -7.89 3.82
N PHE A 100 5.31 -8.73 4.03
CA PHE A 100 4.30 -8.54 5.06
C PHE A 100 4.45 -9.54 6.20
N GLU A 101 4.54 -9.03 7.42
CA GLU A 101 4.42 -9.84 8.63
C GLU A 101 2.94 -10.13 8.91
N ILE A 102 2.61 -11.42 9.00
CA ILE A 102 1.28 -11.90 9.35
C ILE A 102 1.35 -12.50 10.74
N SER A 103 0.78 -11.77 11.70
CA SER A 103 0.50 -12.31 13.02
C SER A 103 -0.84 -13.05 13.00
N TRP A 104 -0.82 -14.35 13.26
CA TRP A 104 -2.00 -15.18 13.42
C TRP A 104 -2.67 -14.87 14.75
N SER A 105 -3.43 -13.78 14.77
CA SER A 105 -4.22 -13.32 15.91
C SER A 105 -5.72 -13.52 15.63
N ILE A 106 -6.56 -13.10 16.58
CA ILE A 106 -8.01 -13.03 16.40
C ILE A 106 -8.37 -12.17 15.18
N ASN A 107 -7.61 -11.11 14.88
CA ASN A 107 -7.90 -10.22 13.76
C ASN A 107 -7.75 -10.94 12.40
N THR A 108 -6.67 -11.69 12.22
CA THR A 108 -6.44 -12.53 11.04
C THR A 108 -7.51 -13.63 10.93
N ALA A 109 -7.90 -14.19 12.08
CA ALA A 109 -8.94 -15.22 12.14
C ALA A 109 -10.35 -14.72 11.84
N LEU A 110 -10.61 -13.41 11.98
CA LEU A 110 -11.88 -12.81 11.63
C LEU A 110 -12.07 -12.65 10.12
N LEU A 111 -11.01 -12.64 9.30
CA LEU A 111 -11.13 -12.39 7.85
C LEU A 111 -11.97 -13.46 7.12
N PRO A 112 -11.75 -14.77 7.31
CA PRO A 112 -12.64 -15.79 6.74
C PRO A 112 -14.07 -15.69 7.28
N PHE A 113 -14.23 -15.37 8.57
CA PHE A 113 -15.55 -15.20 9.17
C PHE A 113 -16.32 -14.04 8.52
N LEU A 114 -15.68 -12.89 8.34
CA LEU A 114 -16.25 -11.73 7.66
C LEU A 114 -16.60 -12.06 6.21
N GLY A 115 -15.74 -12.78 5.50
CA GLY A 115 -16.01 -13.27 4.15
C GLY A 115 -17.26 -14.15 4.06
N ALA A 116 -17.44 -15.07 5.02
CA ALA A 116 -18.58 -15.97 5.08
C ALA A 116 -19.92 -15.25 5.34
N LEU A 117 -19.89 -14.07 5.98
CA LEU A 117 -21.06 -13.27 6.31
C LEU A 117 -21.57 -12.39 5.16
N ILE A 118 -20.76 -12.08 4.15
CA ILE A 118 -21.15 -11.17 3.06
C ILE A 118 -22.46 -11.58 2.37
N PRO A 119 -22.68 -12.86 1.99
CA PRO A 119 -23.91 -13.29 1.33
C PRO A 119 -25.13 -13.14 2.24
N PHE A 120 -24.96 -13.33 3.54
CA PHE A 120 -26.03 -13.17 4.51
C PHE A 120 -26.38 -11.70 4.72
N LEU A 121 -25.37 -10.85 4.97
CA LEU A 121 -25.57 -9.43 5.23
C LEU A 121 -26.14 -8.70 4.00
N SER A 122 -25.73 -9.09 2.79
CA SER A 122 -26.27 -8.51 1.56
C SER A 122 -27.75 -8.87 1.35
N LYS A 123 -28.13 -10.14 1.53
CA LYS A 123 -29.54 -10.57 1.48
C LYS A 123 -30.39 -9.88 2.55
N LEU A 124 -29.87 -9.76 3.77
CA LEU A 124 -30.54 -9.05 4.86
C LEU A 124 -30.78 -7.58 4.51
N LYS A 125 -29.75 -6.88 4.01
CA LYS A 125 -29.88 -5.48 3.60
C LYS A 125 -30.82 -5.29 2.42
N ALA A 126 -30.78 -6.19 1.43
CA ALA A 126 -31.69 -6.16 0.30
C ALA A 126 -33.15 -6.31 0.73
N HIS A 127 -33.44 -7.21 1.69
CA HIS A 127 -34.79 -7.38 2.23
C HIS A 127 -35.35 -6.10 2.85
N TYR A 128 -34.56 -5.39 3.68
CA TYR A 128 -34.99 -4.12 4.26
C TYR A 128 -35.07 -3.00 3.22
N ALA A 129 -34.14 -2.97 2.25
CA ALA A 129 -34.14 -1.95 1.22
C ALA A 129 -35.37 -2.07 0.29
N GLU A 130 -35.75 -3.29 -0.08
CA GLU A 130 -36.97 -3.55 -0.83
C GLU A 130 -38.20 -3.10 -0.03
N LYS A 131 -38.25 -3.40 1.26
CA LYS A 131 -39.36 -3.00 2.15
C LYS A 131 -39.49 -1.49 2.33
N TRP A 132 -38.38 -0.77 2.50
CA TRP A 132 -38.40 0.65 2.84
C TRP A 132 -38.36 1.57 1.62
N PHE A 133 -37.68 1.16 0.55
CA PHE A 133 -37.45 2.01 -0.61
C PHE A 133 -38.13 1.49 -1.89
N ALA A 134 -38.79 0.32 -1.83
CA ALA A 134 -39.51 -0.31 -2.95
C ALA A 134 -38.64 -0.42 -4.22
N GLY A 135 -37.35 -0.73 -4.02
CA GLY A 135 -36.38 -0.96 -5.09
C GLY A 135 -36.27 -2.44 -5.45
N ASN A 136 -35.63 -2.73 -6.58
CA ASN A 136 -35.32 -4.10 -6.99
C ASN A 136 -34.31 -4.71 -5.99
N GLY A 137 -34.79 -5.65 -5.15
CA GLY A 137 -34.00 -6.31 -4.12
C GLY A 137 -32.78 -7.03 -4.67
N THR A 138 -32.89 -7.67 -5.84
CA THR A 138 -31.77 -8.38 -6.49
C THR A 138 -30.64 -7.44 -6.90
N GLN A 139 -30.97 -6.30 -7.49
CA GLN A 139 -29.96 -5.31 -7.88
C GLN A 139 -29.32 -4.66 -6.66
N PHE A 140 -30.11 -4.40 -5.61
CA PHE A 140 -29.59 -3.89 -4.35
C PHE A 140 -28.65 -4.90 -3.66
N GLU A 141 -28.99 -6.19 -3.66
CA GLU A 141 -28.12 -7.24 -3.14
C GLU A 141 -26.76 -7.24 -3.84
N ILE A 142 -26.74 -7.17 -5.18
CA ILE A 142 -25.50 -7.10 -5.98
C ILE A 142 -24.67 -5.88 -5.58
N ALA A 143 -25.30 -4.71 -5.48
CA ALA A 143 -24.62 -3.49 -5.10
C ALA A 143 -23.96 -3.61 -3.72
N VAL A 144 -24.70 -4.12 -2.73
CA VAL A 144 -24.17 -4.32 -1.37
C VAL A 144 -23.05 -5.36 -1.35
N GLN A 145 -23.17 -6.46 -2.11
CA GLN A 145 -22.11 -7.46 -2.23
C GLN A 145 -20.82 -6.85 -2.78
N LEU A 146 -20.90 -6.09 -3.88
CA LEU A 146 -19.74 -5.42 -4.47
C LEU A 146 -19.10 -4.44 -3.49
N LEU A 147 -19.90 -3.58 -2.83
CA LEU A 147 -19.36 -2.62 -1.87
C LEU A 147 -18.65 -3.31 -0.69
N TYR A 148 -19.24 -4.38 -0.15
CA TYR A 148 -18.64 -5.17 0.94
C TYR A 148 -17.40 -5.91 0.50
N THR A 149 -17.35 -6.39 -0.75
CA THR A 149 -16.13 -6.94 -1.34
C THR A 149 -15.00 -5.92 -1.30
N GLY A 150 -15.24 -4.69 -1.78
CA GLY A 150 -14.24 -3.63 -1.74
C GLY A 150 -13.73 -3.31 -0.34
N LEU A 151 -14.66 -3.15 0.61
CA LEU A 151 -14.32 -2.88 2.02
C LEU A 151 -13.49 -3.99 2.66
N LEU A 152 -13.80 -5.25 2.38
CA LEU A 152 -13.07 -6.38 2.97
C LEU A 152 -11.74 -6.65 2.28
N ILE A 153 -11.61 -6.45 0.96
CA ILE A 153 -10.31 -6.46 0.30
C ILE A 153 -9.41 -5.39 0.91
N PHE A 154 -9.94 -4.19 1.09
CA PHE A 154 -9.22 -3.10 1.74
C PHE A 154 -8.80 -3.45 3.18
N ALA A 155 -9.74 -3.89 4.02
CA ALA A 155 -9.42 -4.28 5.40
C ALA A 155 -8.41 -5.43 5.46
N ALA A 156 -8.51 -6.41 4.55
CA ALA A 156 -7.64 -7.57 4.52
C ALA A 156 -6.23 -7.23 4.04
N THR A 157 -6.11 -6.41 2.99
CA THR A 157 -4.82 -5.91 2.50
C THR A 157 -4.13 -5.00 3.52
N PHE A 158 -4.89 -4.24 4.30
CA PHE A 158 -4.36 -3.46 5.40
C PHE A 158 -3.89 -4.32 6.59
N SER A 159 -4.66 -5.35 6.95
CA SER A 159 -4.38 -6.15 8.15
C SER A 159 -3.32 -7.24 7.96
N THR A 160 -3.35 -7.96 6.84
CA THR A 160 -2.51 -9.16 6.61
C THR A 160 -1.90 -9.20 5.22
N GLY A 161 -1.78 -8.02 4.60
CA GLY A 161 -1.31 -7.89 3.22
C GLY A 161 -2.19 -8.66 2.23
N TYR A 162 -1.59 -9.00 1.10
CA TYR A 162 -2.29 -9.64 -0.02
C TYR A 162 -2.91 -11.00 0.31
N PHE A 163 -2.32 -11.73 1.25
CA PHE A 163 -2.85 -13.02 1.70
C PHE A 163 -4.22 -12.88 2.39
N GLY A 164 -4.52 -11.72 2.97
CA GLY A 164 -5.83 -11.46 3.56
C GLY A 164 -6.99 -11.60 2.58
N VAL A 165 -6.78 -11.24 1.31
CA VAL A 165 -7.79 -11.38 0.25
C VAL A 165 -8.17 -12.85 0.05
N PHE A 166 -7.18 -13.74 0.15
CA PHE A 166 -7.40 -15.18 0.10
C PHE A 166 -8.22 -15.67 1.29
N LEU A 167 -7.91 -15.19 2.50
CA LEU A 167 -8.64 -15.56 3.72
C LEU A 167 -10.13 -15.17 3.64
N VAL A 168 -10.44 -13.95 3.19
CA VAL A 168 -11.82 -13.51 2.94
C VAL A 168 -12.49 -14.40 1.89
N GLY A 169 -11.78 -14.72 0.80
CA GLY A 169 -12.27 -15.57 -0.28
C GLY A 169 -12.62 -16.98 0.16
N ILE A 170 -11.76 -17.62 0.95
CA ILE A 170 -12.02 -18.94 1.53
C ILE A 170 -13.29 -18.92 2.40
N GLY A 171 -13.45 -17.88 3.22
CA GLY A 171 -14.64 -17.69 4.05
C GLY A 171 -15.93 -17.60 3.23
N TRP A 172 -15.91 -16.78 2.18
CA TRP A 172 -17.04 -16.66 1.25
C TRP A 172 -17.32 -18.01 0.56
N LEU A 173 -16.29 -18.69 0.07
CA LEU A 173 -16.41 -20.00 -0.56
C LEU A 173 -17.02 -21.03 0.39
N ALA A 174 -16.59 -21.05 1.65
CA ALA A 174 -17.14 -21.93 2.69
C ALA A 174 -18.66 -21.70 2.88
N SER A 175 -19.11 -20.45 2.91
CA SER A 175 -20.54 -20.11 2.95
C SER A 175 -21.30 -20.68 1.75
N GLY A 176 -20.74 -20.55 0.54
CA GLY A 176 -21.31 -21.12 -0.69
C GLY A 176 -21.40 -22.64 -0.66
N LEU A 177 -20.38 -23.32 -0.13
CA LEU A 177 -20.36 -24.78 0.02
C LEU A 177 -21.45 -25.26 1.00
N VAL A 178 -21.51 -24.67 2.20
CA VAL A 178 -22.46 -25.06 3.26
C VAL A 178 -23.91 -24.87 2.80
N PHE A 179 -24.22 -23.74 2.16
CA PHE A 179 -25.59 -23.43 1.74
C PHE A 179 -25.95 -23.97 0.35
N LYS A 180 -25.00 -24.55 -0.40
CA LYS A 180 -25.20 -25.05 -1.77
C LYS A 180 -25.70 -23.97 -2.73
N ASP A 181 -25.18 -22.76 -2.60
CA ASP A 181 -25.57 -21.61 -3.42
C ASP A 181 -24.45 -21.31 -4.44
N SER A 182 -24.66 -21.71 -5.70
CA SER A 182 -23.67 -21.52 -6.78
C SER A 182 -23.25 -20.06 -6.96
N ARG A 183 -24.19 -19.11 -6.77
CA ARG A 183 -23.89 -17.69 -6.93
C ARG A 183 -22.90 -17.23 -5.87
N THR A 184 -23.16 -17.63 -4.62
CA THR A 184 -22.26 -17.38 -3.49
C THR A 184 -20.92 -18.10 -3.68
N LEU A 185 -20.93 -19.35 -4.16
CA LEU A 185 -19.72 -20.13 -4.42
C LEU A 185 -18.81 -19.47 -5.46
N ASN A 186 -19.38 -18.95 -6.55
CA ASN A 186 -18.64 -18.21 -7.57
C ASN A 186 -17.99 -16.93 -6.98
N GLY A 187 -18.67 -16.24 -6.06
CA GLY A 187 -18.10 -15.10 -5.35
C GLY A 187 -16.80 -15.44 -4.62
N GLY A 188 -16.77 -16.55 -3.88
CA GLY A 188 -15.56 -17.03 -3.21
C GLY A 188 -14.42 -17.37 -4.18
N LEU A 189 -14.74 -18.02 -5.31
CA LEU A 189 -13.75 -18.33 -6.35
C LEU A 189 -13.13 -17.06 -6.97
N VAL A 190 -13.90 -15.99 -7.14
CA VAL A 190 -13.39 -14.71 -7.63
C VAL A 190 -12.33 -14.14 -6.68
N PHE A 191 -12.56 -14.16 -5.36
CA PHE A 191 -11.55 -13.72 -4.40
C PHE A 191 -10.28 -14.57 -4.42
N ILE A 192 -10.44 -15.89 -4.55
CA ILE A 192 -9.29 -16.80 -4.64
C ILE A 192 -8.48 -16.51 -5.92
N SER A 193 -9.16 -16.27 -7.04
CA SER A 193 -8.49 -15.87 -8.29
C SER A 193 -7.81 -14.51 -8.16
N LEU A 194 -8.43 -13.57 -7.44
CA LEU A 194 -7.86 -12.25 -7.21
C LEU A 194 -6.63 -12.33 -6.30
N ALA A 195 -6.66 -13.15 -5.25
CA ALA A 195 -5.50 -13.41 -4.40
C ALA A 195 -4.32 -13.97 -5.20
N TRP A 196 -4.59 -14.82 -6.19
CA TRP A 196 -3.56 -15.30 -7.11
C TRP A 196 -2.97 -14.19 -7.99
N VAL A 197 -3.78 -13.22 -8.43
CA VAL A 197 -3.28 -12.03 -9.14
C VAL A 197 -2.30 -11.25 -8.25
N PHE A 198 -2.64 -11.01 -6.99
CA PHE A 198 -1.73 -10.35 -6.06
C PHE A 198 -0.43 -11.13 -5.87
N TYR A 199 -0.52 -12.46 -5.70
CA TYR A 199 0.65 -13.32 -5.60
C TYR A 199 1.55 -13.19 -6.83
N LEU A 200 1.00 -13.27 -8.05
CA LEU A 200 1.77 -13.18 -9.29
C LEU A 200 2.45 -11.82 -9.45
N VAL A 201 1.72 -10.73 -9.21
CA VAL A 201 2.32 -9.39 -9.33
C VAL A 201 3.45 -9.22 -8.33
N LYS A 202 3.29 -9.73 -7.10
CA LYS A 202 4.31 -9.61 -6.07
C LYS A 202 5.52 -10.53 -6.32
N SER A 203 5.30 -11.77 -6.77
CA SER A 203 6.37 -12.74 -6.99
C SER A 203 7.24 -12.45 -8.22
N THR A 204 6.73 -11.66 -9.16
CA THR A 204 7.42 -11.34 -10.42
C THR A 204 7.95 -9.90 -10.47
N GLU A 205 7.63 -9.08 -9.47
CA GLU A 205 7.97 -7.64 -9.42
C GLU A 205 7.56 -6.86 -10.69
N LEU A 206 6.59 -7.40 -11.45
CA LEU A 206 6.21 -6.88 -12.78
C LEU A 206 5.47 -5.55 -12.74
N ALA A 207 4.93 -5.14 -11.59
CA ALA A 207 4.12 -3.94 -11.49
C ALA A 207 4.38 -3.17 -10.17
N PRO A 208 4.20 -1.83 -10.18
CA PRO A 208 4.34 -1.04 -8.97
C PRO A 208 3.35 -1.47 -7.88
N ASP A 209 3.81 -1.49 -6.62
CA ASP A 209 2.97 -1.77 -5.44
C ASP A 209 1.74 -0.85 -5.36
N ALA A 210 1.80 0.34 -5.98
CA ALA A 210 0.67 1.26 -6.11
C ALA A 210 -0.59 0.62 -6.72
N LEU A 211 -0.44 -0.33 -7.66
CA LEU A 211 -1.56 -1.04 -8.28
C LEU A 211 -2.16 -2.13 -7.37
N LEU A 212 -1.43 -2.54 -6.34
CA LEU A 212 -1.88 -3.54 -5.37
C LEU A 212 -2.46 -2.92 -4.10
N ARG A 213 -2.56 -1.59 -4.01
CA ARG A 213 -3.09 -0.92 -2.82
C ARG A 213 -4.56 -1.23 -2.61
N GLY A 214 -4.92 -1.58 -1.37
CA GLY A 214 -6.30 -1.90 -0.99
C GLY A 214 -7.31 -0.81 -1.29
N ASN A 215 -6.91 0.47 -1.17
CA ASN A 215 -7.77 1.62 -1.45
C ASN A 215 -8.12 1.77 -2.94
N LEU A 216 -7.28 1.29 -3.87
CA LEU A 216 -7.61 1.22 -5.29
C LEU A 216 -8.76 0.23 -5.52
N PHE A 217 -8.65 -0.98 -4.94
CA PHE A 217 -9.69 -2.00 -5.04
C PHE A 217 -10.98 -1.57 -4.33
N LEU A 218 -10.88 -0.91 -3.17
CA LEU A 218 -12.01 -0.28 -2.50
C LEU A 218 -12.76 0.65 -3.47
N GLY A 219 -12.03 1.51 -4.17
CA GLY A 219 -12.55 2.36 -5.23
C GLY A 219 -13.22 1.56 -6.34
N MET A 220 -12.53 0.58 -6.92
CA MET A 220 -13.03 -0.26 -8.02
C MET A 220 -14.37 -0.91 -7.67
N PHE A 221 -14.45 -1.55 -6.52
CA PHE A 221 -15.66 -2.23 -6.09
C PHE A 221 -16.77 -1.26 -5.66
N ALA A 222 -16.42 -0.13 -5.04
CA ALA A 222 -17.37 0.95 -4.76
C ALA A 222 -17.98 1.52 -6.04
N GLY A 223 -17.16 1.85 -7.06
CA GLY A 223 -17.63 2.33 -8.36
C GLY A 223 -18.47 1.29 -9.11
N ALA A 224 -18.04 0.03 -9.11
CA ALA A 224 -18.79 -1.08 -9.69
C ALA A 224 -20.18 -1.24 -9.02
N SER A 225 -20.27 -1.02 -7.70
CA SER A 225 -21.53 -1.14 -6.95
C SER A 225 -22.58 -0.08 -7.29
N MET A 226 -22.15 1.08 -7.81
CA MET A 226 -23.05 2.21 -8.07
C MET A 226 -24.07 1.89 -9.17
N ILE A 227 -23.69 1.09 -10.17
CA ILE A 227 -24.57 0.74 -11.30
C ILE A 227 -25.77 -0.11 -10.84
N PRO A 228 -25.59 -1.29 -10.25
CA PRO A 228 -26.72 -2.07 -9.74
C PRO A 228 -27.48 -1.32 -8.63
N TRP A 229 -26.81 -0.45 -7.87
CA TRP A 229 -27.49 0.43 -6.92
C TRP A 229 -28.52 1.33 -7.62
N MET A 230 -28.10 2.06 -8.65
CA MET A 230 -28.99 2.96 -9.37
C MET A 230 -30.09 2.21 -10.12
N GLN A 231 -29.78 1.03 -10.67
CA GLN A 231 -30.76 0.14 -11.31
C GLN A 231 -31.86 -0.33 -10.34
N SER A 232 -31.62 -0.28 -9.03
CA SER A 232 -32.63 -0.63 -8.03
C SER A 232 -33.82 0.34 -7.99
N TYR A 233 -33.69 1.60 -8.44
CA TYR A 233 -34.62 2.70 -8.11
C TYR A 233 -35.29 3.43 -9.29
N THR A 234 -35.46 2.79 -10.44
CA THR A 234 -35.81 3.41 -11.74
C THR A 234 -37.25 3.97 -11.90
N SER A 235 -38.15 3.85 -10.92
CA SER A 235 -39.61 4.04 -11.15
C SER A 235 -40.20 5.43 -10.84
N LYS A 236 -39.62 6.26 -9.94
CA LYS A 236 -40.18 7.58 -9.56
C LYS A 236 -39.12 8.67 -9.50
N SER A 237 -39.44 9.88 -9.98
CA SER A 237 -38.53 11.04 -10.07
C SER A 237 -37.78 11.36 -8.76
N THR A 238 -38.44 11.34 -7.61
CA THR A 238 -37.80 11.57 -6.30
C THR A 238 -36.86 10.43 -5.86
N ARG A 239 -37.08 9.21 -6.35
CA ARG A 239 -36.23 8.05 -6.05
C ARG A 239 -35.01 7.98 -6.96
N VAL A 240 -35.11 8.54 -8.17
CA VAL A 240 -33.97 8.65 -9.10
C VAL A 240 -32.86 9.53 -8.50
N LEU A 241 -33.22 10.66 -7.87
CA LEU A 241 -32.23 11.52 -7.21
C LEU A 241 -31.51 10.78 -6.06
N LEU A 242 -32.26 10.10 -5.18
CA LEU A 242 -31.71 9.33 -4.08
C LEU A 242 -30.81 8.18 -4.57
N SER A 243 -31.16 7.59 -5.72
CA SER A 243 -30.39 6.49 -6.30
C SER A 243 -29.00 6.89 -6.77
N VAL A 244 -28.78 8.17 -7.08
CA VAL A 244 -27.48 8.72 -7.52
C VAL A 244 -26.74 9.36 -6.34
N LEU A 245 -27.42 10.17 -5.53
CA LEU A 245 -26.78 10.91 -4.44
C LEU A 245 -26.20 10.01 -3.36
N LEU A 246 -26.90 8.94 -2.96
CA LEU A 246 -26.43 8.10 -1.85
C LEU A 246 -25.12 7.34 -2.19
N PRO A 247 -25.00 6.62 -3.32
CA PRO A 247 -23.73 5.95 -3.64
C PRO A 247 -22.61 6.97 -3.88
N MET A 248 -22.91 8.15 -4.41
CA MET A 248 -21.93 9.24 -4.53
C MET A 248 -21.44 9.73 -3.17
N LEU A 249 -22.34 9.92 -2.21
CA LEU A 249 -21.96 10.33 -0.84
C LEU A 249 -21.12 9.27 -0.15
N VAL A 250 -21.45 7.98 -0.33
CA VAL A 250 -20.62 6.87 0.16
C VAL A 250 -19.23 6.95 -0.47
N LEU A 251 -19.13 7.11 -1.78
CA LEU A 251 -17.83 7.22 -2.46
C LEU A 251 -17.04 8.43 -1.97
N VAL A 252 -17.66 9.61 -1.85
CA VAL A 252 -17.06 10.82 -1.28
C VAL A 252 -16.53 10.54 0.12
N GLY A 253 -17.29 9.85 0.97
CA GLY A 253 -16.85 9.44 2.29
C GLY A 253 -15.60 8.56 2.25
N LEU A 254 -15.55 7.57 1.35
CA LEU A 254 -14.37 6.71 1.17
C LEU A 254 -13.16 7.49 0.66
N VAL A 255 -13.35 8.47 -0.24
CA VAL A 255 -12.27 9.35 -0.71
C VAL A 255 -11.75 10.22 0.43
N CYS A 256 -12.65 10.79 1.24
CA CYS A 256 -12.30 11.63 2.40
C CYS A 256 -11.52 10.89 3.49
N LEU A 257 -11.57 9.55 3.56
CA LEU A 257 -10.67 8.79 4.44
C LEU A 257 -9.19 9.08 4.13
N GLY A 258 -8.87 9.46 2.89
CA GLY A 258 -7.55 9.91 2.46
C GLY A 258 -7.03 11.16 3.17
N ILE A 259 -7.91 11.97 3.75
CA ILE A 259 -7.55 13.15 4.53
C ILE A 259 -6.95 12.72 5.88
N PHE A 260 -7.48 11.64 6.47
CA PHE A 260 -6.98 11.10 7.74
C PHE A 260 -5.73 10.25 7.53
N ASN A 261 -5.74 9.39 6.50
CA ASN A 261 -4.59 8.58 6.12
C ASN A 261 -4.67 8.31 4.60
N GLN A 262 -3.60 8.65 3.87
CA GLN A 262 -3.54 8.48 2.41
C GLN A 262 -3.73 7.02 1.97
N ASN A 263 -3.43 6.06 2.85
CA ASN A 263 -3.63 4.62 2.60
C ASN A 263 -5.10 4.20 2.74
N PHE A 264 -5.94 4.95 3.44
CA PHE A 264 -7.36 4.59 3.67
C PHE A 264 -8.31 5.03 2.57
N GLY A 265 -7.92 6.06 1.81
CA GLY A 265 -8.78 6.63 0.79
C GLY A 265 -8.02 7.37 -0.28
N GLY A 266 -8.52 8.55 -0.64
CA GLY A 266 -7.84 9.49 -1.51
C GLY A 266 -7.99 9.20 -3.01
N ILE A 267 -6.99 9.64 -3.79
CA ILE A 267 -7.00 9.55 -5.26
C ILE A 267 -7.16 8.11 -5.76
N PRO A 268 -6.51 7.08 -5.18
CA PRO A 268 -6.70 5.69 -5.63
C PRO A 268 -8.16 5.24 -5.59
N VAL A 269 -8.95 5.70 -4.62
CA VAL A 269 -10.38 5.37 -4.55
C VAL A 269 -11.15 5.95 -5.74
N ILE A 270 -10.84 7.18 -6.18
CA ILE A 270 -11.48 7.81 -7.34
C ILE A 270 -11.09 7.08 -8.63
N VAL A 271 -9.80 6.82 -8.81
CA VAL A 271 -9.27 6.09 -9.98
C VAL A 271 -9.91 4.71 -10.06
N GLY A 272 -9.93 4.00 -8.93
CA GLY A 272 -10.61 2.72 -8.83
C GLY A 272 -12.08 2.83 -9.21
N ALA A 273 -12.82 3.79 -8.64
CA ALA A 273 -14.23 3.96 -8.91
C ALA A 273 -14.54 4.23 -10.39
N LEU A 274 -13.69 4.99 -11.07
CA LEU A 274 -13.76 5.19 -12.51
C LEU A 274 -13.58 3.88 -13.27
N ILE A 275 -12.54 3.10 -12.95
CA ILE A 275 -12.28 1.79 -13.59
C ILE A 275 -13.47 0.84 -13.36
N GLY A 276 -13.88 0.67 -12.12
CA GLY A 276 -14.93 -0.27 -11.73
C GLY A 276 -16.29 0.07 -12.33
N SER A 277 -16.69 1.34 -12.28
CA SER A 277 -17.94 1.78 -12.92
C SER A 277 -17.90 1.61 -14.44
N SER A 278 -16.77 1.92 -15.08
CA SER A 278 -16.61 1.78 -16.54
C SER A 278 -16.73 0.32 -16.99
N ILE A 279 -16.10 -0.62 -16.28
CA ILE A 279 -16.19 -2.05 -16.59
C ILE A 279 -17.64 -2.54 -16.47
N VAL A 280 -18.34 -2.18 -15.41
CA VAL A 280 -19.73 -2.61 -15.21
C VAL A 280 -20.66 -1.99 -16.24
N LEU A 281 -20.47 -0.72 -16.61
CA LEU A 281 -21.22 -0.07 -17.69
C LEU A 281 -21.04 -0.77 -19.03
N LEU A 282 -19.81 -1.19 -19.36
CA LEU A 282 -19.51 -1.92 -20.58
C LEU A 282 -20.25 -3.26 -20.64
N VAL A 283 -20.26 -4.00 -19.52
CA VAL A 283 -20.84 -5.35 -19.47
C VAL A 283 -22.36 -5.34 -19.39
N THR A 284 -22.95 -4.38 -18.67
CA THR A 284 -24.39 -4.38 -18.40
C THR A 284 -25.24 -3.88 -19.57
N ASN A 285 -24.63 -3.29 -20.61
CA ASN A 285 -25.30 -2.78 -21.83
C ASN A 285 -26.61 -2.02 -21.52
N SER A 286 -26.62 -1.24 -20.43
CA SER A 286 -27.82 -0.59 -19.95
C SER A 286 -28.20 0.56 -20.88
N SER A 287 -29.40 0.50 -21.48
CA SER A 287 -29.89 1.40 -22.53
C SER A 287 -30.24 2.82 -22.08
N VAL A 288 -29.64 3.33 -21.00
CA VAL A 288 -30.05 4.61 -20.43
C VAL A 288 -28.89 5.61 -20.48
N PHE A 289 -29.10 6.64 -21.29
CA PHE A 289 -28.38 7.92 -21.29
C PHE A 289 -28.14 8.47 -19.87
N SER A 290 -28.92 8.04 -18.87
CA SER A 290 -28.79 8.38 -17.44
C SER A 290 -27.53 7.85 -16.75
N PHE A 291 -26.85 6.82 -17.26
CA PHE A 291 -25.66 6.25 -16.62
C PHE A 291 -24.34 6.69 -17.25
N VAL A 292 -24.38 7.19 -18.49
CA VAL A 292 -23.23 7.80 -19.18
C VAL A 292 -22.73 9.04 -18.42
N GLY A 293 -23.62 9.71 -17.68
CA GLY A 293 -23.26 10.81 -16.78
C GLY A 293 -22.37 10.40 -15.60
N LEU A 294 -22.38 9.13 -15.15
CA LEU A 294 -21.63 8.73 -13.95
C LEU A 294 -20.12 8.91 -14.12
N PRO A 295 -19.45 8.41 -15.19
CA PRO A 295 -18.05 8.72 -15.44
C PRO A 295 -17.75 10.21 -15.45
N PHE A 296 -18.60 11.04 -16.08
CA PHE A 296 -18.42 12.50 -16.08
C PHE A 296 -18.57 13.11 -14.69
N MET A 297 -19.51 12.63 -13.87
CA MET A 297 -19.64 13.08 -12.48
C MET A 297 -18.42 12.67 -11.64
N LEU A 298 -17.89 11.46 -11.83
CA LEU A 298 -16.67 10.99 -11.15
C LEU A 298 -15.44 11.80 -11.59
N ILE A 299 -15.31 12.10 -12.88
CA ILE A 299 -14.28 13.02 -13.42
C ILE A 299 -14.45 14.41 -12.81
N GLY A 300 -15.66 14.95 -12.75
CA GLY A 300 -15.95 16.25 -12.14
C GLY A 300 -15.62 16.30 -10.64
N LEU A 301 -15.89 15.22 -9.91
CA LEU A 301 -15.51 15.08 -8.50
C LEU A 301 -14.00 14.95 -8.32
N SER A 302 -13.26 14.45 -9.31
CA SER A 302 -11.82 14.18 -9.15
C SER A 302 -11.01 15.44 -8.88
N GLN A 303 -11.30 16.53 -9.57
CA GLN A 303 -10.50 17.77 -9.52
C GLN A 303 -10.41 18.42 -8.14
N PRO A 304 -11.54 18.68 -7.42
CA PRO A 304 -11.46 19.26 -6.08
C PRO A 304 -10.73 18.35 -5.09
N PHE A 305 -10.85 17.03 -5.26
CA PHE A 305 -10.15 16.07 -4.41
C PHE A 305 -8.66 15.97 -4.71
N VAL A 306 -8.25 16.07 -5.98
CA VAL A 306 -6.83 16.16 -6.33
C VAL A 306 -6.21 17.34 -5.59
N GLN A 307 -6.80 18.53 -5.69
CA GLN A 307 -6.28 19.73 -5.00
C GLN A 307 -6.25 19.59 -3.47
N LEU A 308 -7.26 18.94 -2.88
CA LEU A 308 -7.35 18.75 -1.44
C LEU A 308 -6.37 17.68 -0.90
N LEU A 309 -6.10 16.64 -1.69
CA LEU A 309 -5.35 15.45 -1.29
C LEU A 309 -3.90 15.45 -1.78
N THR A 310 -3.56 16.26 -2.79
CA THR A 310 -2.18 16.53 -3.16
C THR A 310 -1.69 17.77 -2.41
N PRO A 311 -0.91 17.64 -1.32
CA PRO A 311 0.02 18.71 -1.01
C PRO A 311 0.95 18.89 -2.21
N GLU A 312 1.34 20.12 -2.51
CA GLU A 312 2.18 20.52 -3.65
C GLU A 312 3.54 19.78 -3.60
N LYS A 313 3.59 18.52 -4.03
CA LYS A 313 4.81 17.76 -4.22
C LYS A 313 5.22 17.93 -5.68
N LEU A 314 6.21 18.78 -5.88
CA LEU A 314 6.85 18.97 -7.18
C LEU A 314 7.40 17.62 -7.65
N VAL A 315 6.75 17.06 -8.68
CA VAL A 315 7.36 16.12 -9.59
C VAL A 315 8.60 16.81 -10.16
N SER A 316 9.78 16.39 -9.69
CA SER A 316 11.05 16.85 -10.23
C SER A 316 11.11 16.43 -11.70
N LYS A 317 10.77 17.35 -12.59
CA LYS A 317 11.23 17.29 -13.97
C LYS A 317 12.73 17.54 -13.89
N SER A 318 13.52 16.47 -13.73
CA SER A 318 14.97 16.57 -13.82
C SER A 318 15.28 17.15 -15.20
N MET A 319 15.75 18.38 -15.26
CA MET A 319 16.51 18.81 -16.42
C MET A 319 17.91 18.25 -16.25
N LEU A 320 18.00 16.94 -16.50
CA LEU A 320 19.11 16.17 -17.04
C LEU A 320 18.47 14.83 -17.40
N THR A 321 18.17 14.65 -18.68
CA THR A 321 17.75 13.38 -19.26
C THR A 321 18.90 12.40 -19.05
N ILE A 322 18.78 11.51 -18.07
CA ILE A 322 19.59 10.31 -18.00
C ILE A 322 18.72 9.23 -18.63
N GLU A 323 19.11 8.74 -19.79
CA GLU A 323 18.56 7.48 -20.32
C GLU A 323 18.75 6.39 -19.28
N PRO A 324 17.78 5.48 -19.06
CA PRO A 324 17.93 4.42 -18.08
C PRO A 324 19.03 3.48 -18.56
N THR A 325 20.24 3.68 -18.03
CA THR A 325 21.34 2.74 -18.21
C THR A 325 21.26 1.76 -17.05
N ASN A 326 21.04 0.48 -17.37
CA ASN A 326 20.85 -0.63 -16.43
C ASN A 326 22.14 -1.04 -15.69
N GLU A 327 23.07 -0.12 -15.44
CA GLU A 327 24.29 -0.38 -14.69
C GLU A 327 24.30 0.47 -13.42
N ILE A 328 24.17 -0.20 -12.28
CA ILE A 328 24.35 0.39 -10.95
C ILE A 328 25.83 0.80 -10.84
N PRO A 329 26.17 2.09 -10.69
CA PRO A 329 27.55 2.49 -10.46
C PRO A 329 28.03 1.91 -9.13
N LYS A 330 29.09 1.10 -9.16
CA LYS A 330 29.69 0.48 -7.96
C LYS A 330 30.51 1.45 -7.09
N GLU A 331 30.66 2.71 -7.50
CA GLU A 331 31.37 3.74 -6.74
C GLU A 331 30.41 4.84 -6.27
N SER A 332 30.56 5.26 -5.01
CA SER A 332 29.86 6.42 -4.45
C SER A 332 30.10 7.65 -5.32
N TYR A 333 29.03 8.37 -5.71
CA TYR A 333 29.13 9.62 -6.47
C TYR A 333 30.07 10.64 -5.79
N PHE A 334 30.18 10.61 -4.46
CA PHE A 334 31.12 11.43 -3.70
C PHE A 334 32.60 11.15 -4.01
N SER A 335 32.94 9.88 -4.29
CA SER A 335 34.30 9.44 -4.58
C SER A 335 34.77 9.85 -5.97
N SER A 336 33.87 9.85 -6.95
CA SER A 336 34.19 10.18 -8.35
C SER A 336 34.12 11.68 -8.67
N ALA A 337 33.44 12.47 -7.83
CA ALA A 337 33.27 13.91 -8.07
C ALA A 337 34.54 14.72 -7.74
N LYS A 338 34.95 15.58 -8.69
CA LYS A 338 36.10 16.49 -8.56
C LYS A 338 35.66 17.80 -7.91
N ALA A 339 36.22 18.11 -6.75
CA ALA A 339 35.89 19.34 -6.03
C ALA A 339 36.55 20.59 -6.65
N ILE A 340 35.89 21.73 -6.50
CA ILE A 340 36.40 23.07 -6.83
C ILE A 340 36.82 23.75 -5.51
N PRO A 341 37.91 24.54 -5.47
CA PRO A 341 38.25 25.32 -4.28
C PRO A 341 37.24 26.46 -4.06
N LEU A 342 36.83 26.66 -2.80
CA LEU A 342 36.10 27.86 -2.39
C LEU A 342 37.03 29.08 -2.38
N SER A 343 36.49 30.26 -2.74
CA SER A 343 37.23 31.52 -2.78
C SER A 343 36.45 32.66 -2.10
N ALA A 344 37.10 33.82 -1.96
CA ALA A 344 36.49 35.04 -1.43
C ALA A 344 35.21 35.47 -2.18
N GLU A 345 35.07 35.11 -3.46
CA GLU A 345 33.88 35.41 -4.26
C GLU A 345 32.62 34.66 -3.76
N ASN A 346 32.82 33.55 -3.04
CA ASN A 346 31.75 32.75 -2.45
C ASN A 346 31.33 33.24 -1.04
N ALA A 347 31.93 34.33 -0.54
CA ALA A 347 31.60 34.89 0.76
C ALA A 347 30.11 35.31 0.85
N GLY A 348 29.50 35.03 1.99
CA GLY A 348 28.10 35.38 2.27
C GLY A 348 27.33 34.32 3.05
N LYS A 349 26.03 34.56 3.20
CA LYS A 349 25.07 33.63 3.77
C LYS A 349 24.28 32.97 2.66
N TRP A 350 24.12 31.66 2.77
CA TRP A 350 23.53 30.81 1.75
C TRP A 350 22.44 29.95 2.36
N LYS A 351 21.36 29.70 1.62
CA LYS A 351 20.22 28.89 2.07
C LYS A 351 19.80 27.88 1.00
N SER A 352 19.43 26.67 1.41
CA SER A 352 19.03 25.59 0.51
C SER A 352 17.84 25.93 -0.37
N LYS A 353 17.89 25.44 -1.61
CA LYS A 353 16.76 25.43 -2.54
C LYS A 353 16.32 23.99 -2.78
N LEU A 354 15.21 23.62 -2.13
CA LEU A 354 14.68 22.26 -2.14
C LEU A 354 14.51 21.66 -3.55
N ALA A 355 14.03 22.46 -4.51
CA ALA A 355 13.78 21.98 -5.87
C ALA A 355 15.02 21.44 -6.61
N ASN A 356 16.24 21.80 -6.16
CA ASN A 356 17.51 21.40 -6.75
C ASN A 356 18.42 20.71 -5.72
N SER A 357 17.85 20.18 -4.64
CA SER A 357 18.60 19.54 -3.57
C SER A 357 18.04 18.14 -3.31
N LYS A 358 18.88 17.22 -2.86
CA LYS A 358 18.50 15.86 -2.45
C LYS A 358 19.24 15.46 -1.18
N VAL A 359 18.52 14.90 -0.22
CA VAL A 359 19.07 14.23 0.96
C VAL A 359 18.54 12.81 0.96
N THR A 360 19.43 11.84 0.79
CA THR A 360 19.11 10.41 0.76
C THR A 360 19.80 9.66 1.89
N PHE A 361 19.24 8.53 2.27
CA PHE A 361 19.88 7.60 3.19
C PHE A 361 19.74 6.16 2.71
N GLU A 362 20.61 5.31 3.23
CA GLU A 362 20.64 3.89 2.97
C GLU A 362 20.92 3.13 4.28
N LEU A 363 20.22 2.02 4.48
CA LEU A 363 20.31 1.19 5.68
C LEU A 363 20.03 -0.28 5.32
N GLY A 364 20.80 -1.22 5.86
CA GLY A 364 20.60 -2.66 5.65
C GLY A 364 21.88 -3.40 5.23
N PRO A 365 21.86 -4.73 5.28
CA PRO A 365 22.99 -5.57 4.86
C PRO A 365 23.18 -5.51 3.34
N ASP A 366 24.39 -5.84 2.89
CA ASP A 366 24.71 -5.92 1.46
C ASP A 366 23.78 -6.91 0.74
N GLY A 367 23.14 -6.45 -0.34
CA GLY A 367 22.15 -7.21 -1.10
C GLY A 367 20.69 -7.02 -0.67
N ASN A 368 20.41 -6.33 0.45
CA ASN A 368 19.05 -5.97 0.88
C ASN A 368 19.01 -4.60 1.57
N LYS A 369 19.48 -3.57 0.85
CA LYS A 369 19.52 -2.19 1.33
C LYS A 369 18.17 -1.50 1.14
N THR A 370 17.72 -0.84 2.20
CA THR A 370 16.59 0.09 2.17
C THR A 370 17.10 1.48 1.89
N GLU A 371 16.67 2.04 0.76
CA GLU A 371 16.91 3.43 0.40
C GLU A 371 15.76 4.33 0.86
N GLY A 372 16.09 5.58 1.15
CA GLY A 372 15.11 6.61 1.45
C GLY A 372 15.63 8.02 1.27
N ALA A 373 14.76 8.99 1.52
CA ALA A 373 15.03 10.41 1.38
C ALA A 373 14.26 11.26 2.40
N PHE A 374 14.77 12.46 2.68
CA PHE A 374 14.01 13.52 3.33
C PHE A 374 13.54 14.52 2.28
N THR A 375 12.27 14.91 2.34
CA THR A 375 11.66 15.81 1.32
C THR A 375 11.49 17.24 1.81
N ASP A 376 11.59 17.48 3.12
CA ASP A 376 11.45 18.81 3.73
C ASP A 376 12.60 19.03 4.71
N TYR A 377 13.49 19.94 4.31
CA TYR A 377 14.68 20.30 5.05
C TYR A 377 15.16 21.71 4.70
N GLU A 378 15.96 22.27 5.59
CA GLU A 378 16.60 23.55 5.41
C GLU A 378 18.09 23.42 5.74
N VAL A 379 18.94 23.88 4.82
CA VAL A 379 20.38 23.99 5.04
C VAL A 379 20.77 25.45 4.96
N THR A 380 21.54 25.91 5.93
CA THR A 380 22.16 27.25 5.91
C THR A 380 23.67 27.12 6.04
N LEU A 381 24.38 27.92 5.25
CA LEU A 381 25.84 27.94 5.21
C LEU A 381 26.33 29.39 5.24
N ALA A 382 27.31 29.68 6.10
CA ALA A 382 28.03 30.95 6.10
C ALA A 382 29.47 30.74 5.64
N ILE A 383 29.91 31.56 4.69
CA ILE A 383 31.28 31.57 4.15
C ILE A 383 31.87 32.95 4.43
N ASP A 384 33.07 32.99 5.02
CA ASP A 384 33.78 34.24 5.32
C ASP A 384 34.42 34.88 4.08
N GLU A 385 34.98 36.08 4.27
CA GLU A 385 35.66 36.84 3.20
C GLU A 385 36.92 36.15 2.66
N LYS A 386 37.43 35.12 3.34
CA LYS A 386 38.57 34.30 2.89
C LYS A 386 38.12 33.07 2.11
N GLY A 387 36.81 32.88 1.91
CA GLY A 387 36.24 31.72 1.25
C GLY A 387 36.16 30.49 2.14
N LYS A 388 36.28 30.63 3.47
CA LYS A 388 36.20 29.51 4.41
C LYS A 388 34.76 29.35 4.93
N PRO A 389 34.18 28.14 4.89
CA PRO A 389 32.95 27.84 5.62
C PRO A 389 33.15 28.06 7.12
N THR A 390 32.28 28.86 7.73
CA THR A 390 32.36 29.23 9.16
C THR A 390 31.21 28.67 9.98
N ASN A 391 30.05 28.43 9.37
CA ASN A 391 28.90 27.85 10.05
C ASN A 391 28.04 27.05 9.06
N LEU A 392 27.63 25.84 9.45
CA LEU A 392 26.68 24.99 8.75
C LEU A 392 25.59 24.57 9.74
N ALA A 393 24.33 24.83 9.39
CA ALA A 393 23.19 24.34 10.14
C ALA A 393 22.18 23.65 9.21
N VAL A 394 21.64 22.51 9.66
CA VAL A 394 20.64 21.71 8.95
C VAL A 394 19.45 21.50 9.86
N ALA A 395 18.24 21.66 9.33
CA ALA A 395 17.00 21.26 9.97
C ALA A 395 16.26 20.29 9.03
N LEU A 396 15.91 19.11 9.53
CA LEU A 396 15.16 18.09 8.81
C LEU A 396 13.79 17.95 9.47
N LYS A 397 12.72 17.93 8.68
CA LYS A 397 11.39 17.56 9.18
C LYS A 397 11.23 16.05 9.12
N LEU A 398 11.02 15.42 10.28
CA LEU A 398 11.03 13.96 10.36
C LEU A 398 9.86 13.31 9.62
N THR A 399 8.69 13.93 9.62
CA THR A 399 7.51 13.47 8.85
C THR A 399 7.69 13.56 7.33
N SER A 400 8.81 14.11 6.83
CA SER A 400 9.13 14.20 5.41
C SER A 400 9.97 13.04 4.89
N LEU A 401 10.35 12.13 5.79
CA LEU A 401 11.04 10.89 5.46
C LEU A 401 10.17 10.02 4.54
N THR A 402 10.79 9.45 3.54
CA THR A 402 10.20 8.39 2.73
C THR A 402 11.24 7.35 2.36
N THR A 403 10.83 6.09 2.39
CA THR A 403 11.56 4.91 1.90
C THR A 403 10.98 4.42 0.57
N PHE A 404 10.16 5.27 -0.08
CA PHE A 404 9.39 4.96 -1.27
C PHE A 404 8.39 3.80 -1.10
N ASN A 405 8.13 3.41 0.15
CA ASN A 405 7.15 2.41 0.54
C ASN A 405 6.32 2.97 1.71
N ASP A 406 5.09 3.39 1.41
CA ASP A 406 4.24 4.10 2.37
C ASP A 406 3.94 3.31 3.65
N LEU A 407 3.88 1.98 3.59
CA LEU A 407 3.64 1.14 4.78
C LEU A 407 4.86 1.09 5.68
N ARG A 408 6.05 1.02 5.09
CA ARG A 408 7.31 1.14 5.83
C ARG A 408 7.49 2.54 6.38
N ASP A 409 7.11 3.57 5.63
CA ASP A 409 7.14 4.96 6.09
C ASP A 409 6.24 5.14 7.32
N GLU A 410 5.03 4.58 7.30
CA GLU A 410 4.12 4.59 8.44
C GLU A 410 4.73 3.88 9.67
N SER A 411 5.34 2.71 9.47
CA SER A 411 6.02 1.97 10.55
C SER A 411 7.22 2.75 11.12
N VAL A 412 8.09 3.29 10.27
CA VAL A 412 9.29 4.04 10.66
C VAL A 412 8.95 5.36 11.35
N LEU A 413 7.86 6.03 10.95
CA LEU A 413 7.38 7.24 11.62
C LEU A 413 6.63 6.95 12.94
N GLY A 414 6.22 5.69 13.15
CA GLY A 414 5.54 5.22 14.34
C GLY A 414 6.40 5.21 15.61
N ALA A 415 5.75 4.92 16.74
CA ALA A 415 6.34 5.01 18.08
C ALA A 415 7.51 4.03 18.34
N ASP A 416 7.60 2.95 17.55
CA ASP A 416 8.67 1.96 17.69
C ASP A 416 10.03 2.42 17.13
N TYR A 417 10.03 3.47 16.30
CA TYR A 417 11.23 4.02 15.67
C TYR A 417 11.36 5.54 15.91
N ILE A 418 10.80 6.37 15.04
CA ILE A 418 11.01 7.82 15.09
C ILE A 418 10.05 8.51 16.07
N ASP A 419 8.85 7.96 16.29
CA ASP A 419 7.77 8.61 17.04
C ASP A 419 7.57 10.06 16.58
N ALA A 420 7.21 10.23 15.30
CA ALA A 420 7.19 11.54 14.64
C ALA A 420 6.15 12.51 15.25
N GLU A 421 5.20 12.01 16.03
CA GLU A 421 4.29 12.83 16.82
C GLU A 421 5.02 13.59 17.94
N LYS A 422 5.94 12.92 18.64
CA LYS A 422 6.79 13.53 19.69
C LYS A 422 8.03 14.22 19.10
N ASN A 423 8.62 13.62 18.07
CA ASN A 423 9.87 14.08 17.45
C ASN A 423 9.58 14.69 16.08
N LYS A 424 9.36 16.01 16.03
CA LYS A 424 8.95 16.69 14.79
C LYS A 424 10.12 16.99 13.84
N SER A 425 11.32 17.18 14.37
CA SER A 425 12.49 17.61 13.60
C SER A 425 13.79 17.03 14.14
N ALA A 426 14.75 16.83 13.24
CA ALA A 426 16.16 16.64 13.58
C ALA A 426 16.97 17.88 13.18
N SER A 427 18.04 18.18 13.90
CA SER A 427 18.88 19.34 13.60
C SER A 427 20.36 19.03 13.73
N TYR A 428 21.16 19.60 12.84
CA TYR A 428 22.62 19.53 12.88
C TYR A 428 23.20 20.94 12.96
N SER A 429 24.18 21.16 13.83
CA SER A 429 24.93 22.43 13.91
C SER A 429 26.43 22.17 13.97
N SER A 430 27.18 22.77 13.06
CA SER A 430 28.65 22.66 13.04
C SER A 430 29.28 23.26 14.29
N THR A 431 30.29 22.58 14.82
CA THR A 431 31.18 23.06 15.89
C THR A 431 32.60 23.30 15.36
N ASN A 432 33.03 22.55 14.34
CA ASN A 432 34.32 22.75 13.68
C ASN A 432 34.20 22.44 12.18
N ILE A 433 34.92 23.20 11.35
CA ILE A 433 35.02 22.99 9.91
C ILE A 433 36.50 23.03 9.52
N GLN A 434 37.02 21.88 9.09
CA GLN A 434 38.41 21.68 8.72
C GLN A 434 38.51 21.30 7.24
N ALA A 435 39.44 21.92 6.52
CA ALA A 435 39.76 21.54 5.15
C ALA A 435 40.73 20.34 5.16
N GLU A 436 40.44 19.33 4.35
CA GLU A 436 41.30 18.16 4.13
C GLU A 436 41.42 17.92 2.63
N GLY A 437 42.52 18.37 2.04
CA GLY A 437 42.76 18.24 0.60
C GLY A 437 41.68 18.94 -0.24
N ASP A 438 40.84 18.15 -0.90
CA ASP A 438 39.78 18.60 -1.81
C ASP A 438 38.38 18.66 -1.17
N HIS A 439 38.25 18.34 0.12
CA HIS A 439 36.98 18.32 0.84
C HIS A 439 37.10 19.00 2.21
N PHE A 440 35.97 19.13 2.90
CA PHE A 440 35.91 19.61 4.27
C PHE A 440 35.31 18.53 5.17
N ILE A 441 35.89 18.36 6.35
CA ILE A 441 35.28 17.63 7.45
C ILE A 441 34.62 18.66 8.37
N VAL A 442 33.30 18.56 8.46
CA VAL A 442 32.47 19.35 9.36
C VAL A 442 32.13 18.47 10.55
N THR A 443 32.65 18.79 11.72
CA THR A 443 32.20 18.19 12.98
C THR A 443 31.06 19.04 13.53
N GLY A 444 30.02 18.40 14.03
CA GLY A 444 28.84 19.11 14.53
C GLY A 444 27.92 18.22 15.35
N ASN A 445 27.01 18.87 16.07
CA ASN A 445 26.08 18.22 16.97
C ASN A 445 24.80 17.88 16.19
N LEU A 446 24.50 16.60 16.03
CA LEU A 446 23.23 16.08 15.55
C LEU A 446 22.29 15.85 16.74
N SER A 447 21.22 16.63 16.84
CA SER A 447 20.10 16.36 17.73
C SER A 447 19.03 15.57 16.98
N PHE A 448 18.82 14.32 17.37
CA PHE A 448 17.85 13.40 16.78
C PHE A 448 17.23 12.52 17.88
N LEU A 449 15.90 12.39 17.88
CA LEU A 449 15.11 11.67 18.90
C LEU A 449 15.38 12.14 20.35
N GLY A 450 15.63 13.44 20.54
CA GLY A 450 15.92 14.02 21.84
C GLY A 450 17.34 13.75 22.36
N ILE A 451 18.17 13.04 21.60
CA ILE A 451 19.58 12.75 21.94
C ILE A 451 20.49 13.55 21.01
N THR A 452 21.52 14.18 21.56
CA THR A 452 22.49 14.97 20.81
C THR A 452 23.85 14.29 20.78
N GLU A 453 24.32 13.96 19.58
CA GLU A 453 25.61 13.29 19.35
C GLU A 453 26.51 14.12 18.43
N SER A 454 27.83 14.04 18.63
CA SER A 454 28.80 14.74 17.77
C SER A 454 29.18 13.84 16.59
N ILE A 455 28.80 14.25 15.37
CA ILE A 455 28.94 13.43 14.17
C ILE A 455 29.72 14.18 13.08
N PRO A 456 30.71 13.53 12.42
CA PRO A 456 31.40 14.11 11.29
C PRO A 456 30.56 14.04 10.00
N LEU A 457 30.64 15.10 9.23
CA LEU A 457 30.02 15.27 7.92
C LEU A 457 31.12 15.64 6.92
N THR A 458 31.27 14.85 5.87
CA THR A 458 32.26 15.13 4.82
C THR A 458 31.58 15.83 3.67
N ILE A 459 32.07 17.02 3.26
CA ILE A 459 31.47 17.81 2.18
C ILE A 459 32.50 18.21 1.12
N LYS A 460 32.07 18.22 -0.14
CA LYS A 460 32.83 18.73 -1.30
C LYS A 460 32.04 19.84 -1.96
N PHE A 461 32.75 20.87 -2.40
CA PHE A 461 32.19 21.93 -3.21
C PHE A 461 32.29 21.56 -4.69
N LEU A 462 31.16 21.51 -5.41
CA LEU A 462 31.12 21.04 -6.81
C LEU A 462 31.02 22.16 -7.83
N ALA A 463 30.24 23.20 -7.57
CA ALA A 463 29.95 24.22 -8.58
C ALA A 463 29.50 25.55 -7.98
N ALA A 464 29.95 26.64 -8.60
CA ALA A 464 29.31 27.96 -8.49
C ALA A 464 28.63 28.30 -9.82
N THR A 465 27.41 28.82 -9.78
CA THR A 465 26.71 29.29 -10.97
C THR A 465 25.86 30.52 -10.67
N LYS A 466 25.56 31.30 -11.71
CA LYS A 466 24.66 32.45 -11.65
C LYS A 466 23.51 32.25 -12.62
N LYS A 467 22.28 32.26 -12.11
CA LYS A 467 21.07 32.05 -12.93
C LYS A 467 19.99 33.05 -12.54
N GLY A 468 19.51 33.82 -13.52
CA GLY A 468 18.46 34.82 -13.29
C GLY A 468 18.87 35.93 -12.29
N GLY A 469 20.14 36.35 -12.33
CA GLY A 469 20.67 37.39 -11.44
C GLY A 469 21.02 36.94 -10.03
N LYS A 470 20.76 35.67 -9.68
CA LYS A 470 21.06 35.09 -8.36
C LYS A 470 22.24 34.13 -8.42
N ASP A 471 23.03 34.10 -7.36
CA ASP A 471 24.19 33.23 -7.21
C ASP A 471 23.80 31.93 -6.49
N TYR A 472 24.37 30.81 -6.94
CA TYR A 472 24.15 29.48 -6.40
C TYR A 472 25.46 28.72 -6.17
N LEU A 473 25.50 27.92 -5.11
CA LEU A 473 26.55 26.95 -4.83
C LEU A 473 25.97 25.54 -4.77
N VAL A 474 26.72 24.55 -5.24
CA VAL A 474 26.35 23.13 -5.11
C VAL A 474 27.39 22.40 -4.28
N PHE A 475 26.92 21.71 -3.24
CA PHE A 475 27.73 20.86 -2.38
C PHE A 475 27.23 19.43 -2.46
N ILE A 476 28.15 18.47 -2.37
CA ILE A 476 27.81 17.09 -2.07
C ILE A 476 28.44 16.67 -0.76
N GLY A 477 27.91 15.63 -0.15
CA GLY A 477 28.54 15.07 1.02
C GLY A 477 27.93 13.76 1.48
N GLU A 478 28.60 13.19 2.47
CA GLU A 478 28.19 11.95 3.11
C GLU A 478 28.46 12.00 4.62
N SER A 479 27.70 11.21 5.36
CA SER A 479 27.87 10.96 6.78
C SER A 479 27.32 9.59 7.13
N THR A 480 27.72 9.05 8.27
CA THR A 480 27.17 7.81 8.82
C THR A 480 26.63 8.12 10.21
N VAL A 481 25.37 7.77 10.44
CA VAL A 481 24.68 7.95 11.72
C VAL A 481 24.39 6.59 12.32
N ASP A 482 24.84 6.34 13.54
CA ASP A 482 24.46 5.15 14.30
C ASP A 482 23.09 5.39 14.95
N ARG A 483 22.06 4.68 14.48
CA ARG A 483 20.69 4.86 14.99
C ARG A 483 20.53 4.39 16.44
N THR A 484 21.39 3.49 16.91
CA THR A 484 21.34 2.95 18.27
C THR A 484 21.83 3.95 19.30
N ALA A 485 22.77 4.82 18.91
CA ALA A 485 23.20 5.96 19.72
C ALA A 485 22.04 6.95 20.01
N HIS A 486 21.02 6.97 19.16
CA HIS A 486 19.82 7.79 19.32
C HIS A 486 18.63 7.02 19.94
N GLY A 487 18.89 5.87 20.59
CA GLY A 487 17.89 5.15 21.38
C GLY A 487 17.06 4.12 20.61
N MET A 488 17.33 3.91 19.32
CA MET A 488 16.68 2.82 18.56
C MET A 488 17.29 1.46 18.92
N LYS A 489 16.46 0.40 18.90
CA LYS A 489 16.93 -0.97 19.19
C LYS A 489 17.78 -1.51 18.02
N SER A 490 18.93 -2.09 18.34
CA SER A 490 19.76 -2.81 17.35
C SER A 490 18.99 -4.02 16.78
N ASP A 491 19.15 -4.26 15.48
CA ASP A 491 18.56 -5.40 14.77
C ASP A 491 19.48 -5.80 13.61
N ALA A 492 19.93 -7.06 13.59
CA ALA A 492 20.85 -7.57 12.58
C ALA A 492 20.29 -7.56 11.14
N LYS A 493 18.96 -7.58 10.97
CA LYS A 493 18.30 -7.52 9.65
C LYS A 493 18.24 -6.10 9.11
N ILE A 494 18.23 -5.11 10.01
CA ILE A 494 18.14 -3.68 9.68
C ILE A 494 19.54 -3.06 9.61
N GLY A 495 20.47 -3.52 10.45
CA GLY A 495 21.74 -2.86 10.69
C GLY A 495 21.60 -1.65 11.61
N ASP A 496 22.73 -1.13 12.09
CA ASP A 496 22.76 -0.02 13.05
C ASP A 496 23.21 1.30 12.42
N ASN A 497 24.03 1.22 11.38
CA ASN A 497 24.59 2.39 10.68
C ASN A 497 23.71 2.80 9.49
N VAL A 498 23.23 4.04 9.53
CA VAL A 498 22.53 4.70 8.43
C VAL A 498 23.53 5.54 7.66
N LYS A 499 23.77 5.20 6.39
CA LYS A 499 24.59 6.04 5.51
C LYS A 499 23.71 7.15 4.94
N VAL A 500 24.11 8.41 5.12
CA VAL A 500 23.43 9.58 4.58
C VAL A 500 24.29 10.18 3.47
N SER A 501 23.67 10.48 2.34
CA SER A 501 24.31 11.12 1.18
C SER A 501 23.44 12.29 0.71
N PHE A 502 24.06 13.38 0.28
CA PHE A 502 23.32 14.57 -0.15
C PHE A 502 24.00 15.32 -1.27
N GLU A 503 23.18 16.03 -2.03
CA GLU A 503 23.56 17.04 -3.01
C GLU A 503 22.67 18.26 -2.76
N ILE A 504 23.28 19.37 -2.34
CA ILE A 504 22.55 20.55 -1.88
C ILE A 504 22.91 21.75 -2.76
N ALA A 505 21.90 22.32 -3.39
CA ALA A 505 22.00 23.62 -4.03
C ALA A 505 21.62 24.72 -3.03
N LEU A 506 22.52 25.68 -2.83
CA LEU A 506 22.34 26.83 -1.96
C LEU A 506 22.22 28.11 -2.79
N GLU A 507 21.27 28.97 -2.45
CA GLU A 507 21.05 30.30 -3.03
C GLU A 507 21.59 31.37 -2.07
N LYS A 508 22.27 32.40 -2.59
CA LYS A 508 22.78 33.52 -1.78
C LYS A 508 21.62 34.33 -1.21
N GLN A 509 21.67 34.66 0.08
CA GLN A 509 20.66 35.46 0.78
C GLN A 509 20.76 36.95 0.49
#